data_AF-A0A1X0VEW7-F1
#
_entry.id   AF-A0A1X0VEW7-F1
#
_cell.length_a   1.000
_cell.length_b   1.000
_cell.length_c   1.000
_cell.angle_alpha   90.00
_cell.angle_beta   90.00
_cell.angle_gamma   90.00
#
_symmetry.space_group_name_H-M   'P 1'
#
loop_
_entity.id
_entity.type
_entity.pdbx_description
1 polymer ?
#
loop_
_entity_poly.entity_id
_entity_poly.type
_entity_poly.pdbx_seq_one_letter_code
_entity_poly.pdbx_strand_id
1 'polypeptide(L)'
;MDRYKSRRFGFIKFRGRELDTGYMDKTPVLQFVLVSLLFPMWGAAASLNDILITQFKTIFNLSNFASAYVQSAFFLGYFIMAIPASYLIKRTSYKFTIVVGLILYLVGSSLFFPASAAATYGFFLVALFVLATGLSLIETSADTFSALLGQEKRRTLRLNISQTFLPIGSIAGILLGKYLIFTNGDNLETQLKGLSGSVKIAFGEKALRKTLLPYRYMIIALIVMIVIFLIVQFPKSKPAITTKKSQENIGQTVVSLLKNKDFCYGMFTEFMYVGLQVSVWSFTIRLALTLNSSLNERNASNFVIYSHIAFFVGRVIADYLMRTIPHLKVLLSYSVLEFIAIAYMLIDRSFNGVYVAILVSGLMGPGYATIYTETLSFIKNPHHTETAGAMIVMMVIGGAFWPLAQGWLADLTGSMSLSFAVHLLTFGAMAIFSYHYIKHPVKSQLLGASENVD
;
A
#
# COMPACT_ATOMS: atom_id res chain seq x y z
N MET A 1 9.98 -23.74 33.52
CA MET A 1 11.26 -23.86 32.83
C MET A 1 11.14 -25.02 31.84
N ASP A 2 10.55 -24.77 30.67
CA ASP A 2 10.62 -25.69 29.52
C ASP A 2 10.45 -24.87 28.24
N ARG A 3 11.60 -24.54 27.63
CA ARG A 3 11.68 -23.68 26.46
C ARG A 3 11.34 -24.52 25.22
N TYR A 4 10.21 -24.20 24.60
CA TYR A 4 9.83 -24.58 23.23
C TYR A 4 11.01 -24.32 22.25
N LYS A 5 11.89 -25.31 22.07
CA LYS A 5 12.89 -25.35 21.00
C LYS A 5 12.19 -25.74 19.70
N SER A 6 11.33 -24.87 19.14
CA SER A 6 10.94 -25.04 17.74
C SER A 6 12.15 -24.69 16.88
N ARG A 7 12.57 -25.62 16.01
CA ARG A 7 13.70 -25.49 15.06
C ARG A 7 13.70 -24.10 14.41
N ARG A 8 14.52 -23.18 14.90
CA ARG A 8 14.73 -21.85 14.30
C ARG A 8 15.66 -22.04 13.12
N PHE A 9 15.13 -22.03 11.90
CA PHE A 9 15.90 -22.17 10.67
C PHE A 9 16.45 -20.79 10.25
N GLY A 10 17.77 -20.71 10.07
CA GLY A 10 18.50 -19.50 9.62
C GLY A 10 19.88 -19.38 10.26
N PHE A 11 20.86 -18.86 9.51
CA PHE A 11 22.25 -18.73 9.95
C PHE A 11 22.44 -17.52 10.89
N ILE A 12 21.68 -16.44 10.68
CA ILE A 12 21.73 -15.24 11.54
C ILE A 12 20.66 -15.36 12.63
N LYS A 13 21.09 -15.52 13.88
CA LYS A 13 20.22 -15.75 15.04
C LYS A 13 19.52 -14.47 15.52
N PHE A 14 18.24 -14.60 15.85
CA PHE A 14 17.48 -13.58 16.55
C PHE A 14 17.95 -13.41 18.01
N ARG A 15 18.25 -12.17 18.42
CA ARG A 15 18.72 -11.79 19.77
C ARG A 15 17.71 -10.84 20.45
N GLY A 16 16.54 -11.34 20.81
CA GLY A 16 15.51 -10.60 21.57
C GLY A 16 14.61 -11.55 22.38
N ARG A 17 13.78 -10.98 23.27
CA ARG A 17 12.78 -11.72 24.05
C ARG A 17 11.38 -11.39 23.52
N GLU A 18 10.67 -12.43 23.14
CA GLU A 18 9.26 -12.35 22.74
C GLU A 18 8.38 -12.34 24.00
N LEU A 19 7.43 -11.41 24.03
CA LEU A 19 6.43 -11.25 25.08
C LEU A 19 5.19 -12.10 24.78
N ASP A 20 4.40 -12.42 25.80
CA ASP A 20 3.19 -13.26 25.65
C ASP A 20 2.11 -12.62 24.76
N THR A 21 2.19 -11.31 24.55
CA THR A 21 1.32 -10.54 23.64
C THR A 21 1.74 -10.64 22.16
N GLY A 22 2.89 -11.24 21.86
CA GLY A 22 3.49 -11.30 20.51
C GLY A 22 4.42 -10.13 20.18
N TYR A 23 4.53 -9.13 21.06
CA TYR A 23 5.49 -8.02 20.95
C TYR A 23 6.89 -8.42 21.43
N MET A 24 7.86 -7.54 21.24
CA MET A 24 9.27 -7.77 21.64
C MET A 24 9.71 -6.78 22.72
N ASP A 25 10.65 -7.21 23.57
CA ASP A 25 11.32 -6.37 24.57
C ASP A 25 12.03 -5.16 23.95
N LYS A 26 12.63 -5.36 22.78
CA LYS A 26 13.32 -4.34 21.98
C LYS A 26 13.10 -4.56 20.50
N THR A 27 13.20 -3.50 19.71
CA THR A 27 13.13 -3.59 18.25
C THR A 27 14.34 -4.35 17.71
N PRO A 28 14.15 -5.49 17.02
CA PRO A 28 15.24 -6.21 16.39
C PRO A 28 15.60 -5.53 15.06
N VAL A 29 16.60 -4.64 15.09
CA VAL A 29 16.89 -3.70 13.98
C VAL A 29 17.07 -4.40 12.63
N LEU A 30 17.82 -5.50 12.56
CA LEU A 30 18.03 -6.23 11.30
C LEU A 30 16.71 -6.73 10.71
N GLN A 31 15.92 -7.44 11.52
CA GLN A 31 14.63 -7.98 11.09
C GLN A 31 13.64 -6.87 10.72
N PHE A 32 13.63 -5.79 11.50
CA PHE A 32 12.80 -4.63 11.22
C PHE A 32 13.17 -3.98 9.88
N VAL A 33 14.45 -3.73 9.62
CA VAL A 33 14.91 -3.18 8.32
C VAL A 33 14.52 -4.10 7.17
N LEU A 34 14.66 -5.42 7.31
CA LEU A 34 14.28 -6.35 6.24
C LEU A 34 12.78 -6.33 5.93
N VAL A 35 11.93 -6.22 6.95
CA VAL A 35 10.48 -6.04 6.73
C VAL A 35 10.21 -4.67 6.11
N SER A 36 10.90 -3.61 6.56
CA SER A 36 10.77 -2.28 5.98
C SER A 36 11.15 -2.20 4.51
N LEU A 37 12.10 -3.04 4.06
CA LEU A 37 12.50 -3.12 2.64
C LEU A 37 11.45 -3.80 1.74
N LEU A 38 10.41 -4.42 2.30
CA LEU A 38 9.29 -4.96 1.51
C LEU A 38 8.40 -3.84 0.95
N PHE A 39 8.21 -2.74 1.70
CA PHE A 39 7.39 -1.59 1.28
C PHE A 39 7.89 -0.89 0.01
N PRO A 40 9.19 -0.56 -0.17
CA PRO A 40 9.65 0.02 -1.42
C PRO A 40 9.51 -0.96 -2.60
N MET A 41 9.64 -2.27 -2.36
CA MET A 41 9.43 -3.27 -3.43
C MET A 41 7.97 -3.32 -3.87
N TRP A 42 7.03 -3.19 -2.93
CA TRP A 42 5.61 -3.03 -3.21
C TRP A 42 5.34 -1.72 -3.96
N GLY A 43 5.91 -0.59 -3.51
CA GLY A 43 5.71 0.73 -4.14
C GLY A 43 6.19 0.76 -5.59
N ALA A 44 7.35 0.15 -5.85
CA ALA A 44 7.87 -0.02 -7.20
C ALA A 44 6.95 -0.90 -8.06
N ALA A 45 6.42 -1.99 -7.49
CA ALA A 45 5.46 -2.89 -8.16
C ALA A 45 4.21 -2.14 -8.62
N ALA A 46 3.58 -1.43 -7.70
CA ALA A 46 2.34 -0.71 -7.92
C ALA A 46 2.53 0.37 -8.99
N SER A 47 3.61 1.14 -8.89
CA SER A 47 3.93 2.19 -9.87
C SER A 47 4.22 1.64 -11.27
N LEU A 48 4.95 0.52 -11.36
CA LEU A 48 5.19 -0.15 -12.65
C LEU A 48 3.89 -0.73 -13.23
N ASN A 49 3.01 -1.26 -12.38
CA ASN A 49 1.71 -1.78 -12.79
C ASN A 49 0.84 -0.70 -13.45
N ASP A 50 0.73 0.48 -12.86
CA ASP A 50 -0.06 1.58 -13.43
C ASP A 50 0.47 2.03 -14.82
N ILE A 51 1.79 2.03 -14.99
CA ILE A 51 2.44 2.33 -16.27
C ILE A 51 2.15 1.22 -17.29
N LEU A 52 2.24 -0.05 -16.89
CA LEU A 52 1.93 -1.19 -17.75
C LEU A 52 0.49 -1.17 -18.27
N ILE A 53 -0.48 -0.94 -17.39
CA ILE A 53 -1.91 -0.90 -17.75
C ILE A 53 -2.14 0.13 -18.86
N THR A 54 -1.52 1.30 -18.71
CA THR A 54 -1.58 2.37 -19.73
C THR A 54 -0.99 1.92 -21.07
N GLN A 55 0.16 1.23 -21.07
CA GLN A 55 0.76 0.72 -22.30
C GLN A 55 -0.07 -0.39 -22.95
N PHE A 56 -0.59 -1.34 -22.16
CA PHE A 56 -1.41 -2.43 -22.67
C PHE A 56 -2.71 -1.93 -23.28
N LYS A 57 -3.33 -0.91 -22.69
CA LYS A 57 -4.48 -0.25 -23.27
C LYS A 57 -4.21 0.23 -24.70
N THR A 58 -3.07 0.89 -24.91
CA THR A 58 -2.70 1.44 -26.21
C THR A 58 -2.28 0.36 -27.21
N ILE A 59 -1.49 -0.63 -26.78
CA ILE A 59 -0.96 -1.65 -27.71
C ILE A 59 -2.05 -2.65 -28.12
N PHE A 60 -2.87 -3.11 -27.18
CA PHE A 60 -3.95 -4.06 -27.46
C PHE A 60 -5.27 -3.37 -27.88
N ASN A 61 -5.26 -2.05 -28.04
CA ASN A 61 -6.43 -1.24 -28.38
C ASN A 61 -7.64 -1.55 -27.46
N LEU A 62 -7.39 -1.64 -26.16
CA LEU A 62 -8.40 -2.01 -25.18
C LEU A 62 -9.38 -0.87 -24.96
N SER A 63 -10.65 -1.23 -24.75
CA SER A 63 -11.65 -0.26 -24.29
C SER A 63 -11.31 0.25 -22.89
N ASN A 64 -11.87 1.41 -22.54
CA ASN A 64 -11.79 1.94 -21.17
C ASN A 64 -12.32 0.95 -20.14
N PHE A 65 -13.37 0.19 -20.48
CA PHE A 65 -13.94 -0.85 -19.64
C PHE A 65 -12.95 -2.00 -19.39
N ALA A 66 -12.29 -2.51 -20.44
CA ALA A 66 -11.31 -3.57 -20.30
C ALA A 66 -10.10 -3.12 -19.47
N SER A 67 -9.68 -1.87 -19.59
CA SER A 67 -8.59 -1.29 -18.78
C SER A 67 -8.99 -1.13 -17.31
N ALA A 68 -10.20 -0.64 -17.05
CA ALA A 68 -10.75 -0.53 -15.70
C ALA A 68 -10.88 -1.90 -15.03
N TYR A 69 -11.28 -2.93 -15.79
CA TYR A 69 -11.35 -4.31 -15.30
C TYR A 69 -10.00 -4.82 -14.77
N VAL A 70 -8.87 -4.45 -15.38
CA VAL A 70 -7.54 -4.81 -14.87
C VAL A 70 -7.26 -4.18 -13.52
N GLN A 71 -7.54 -2.89 -13.39
CA GLN A 71 -7.37 -2.17 -12.13
C GLN A 71 -8.26 -2.79 -11.04
N SER A 72 -9.51 -3.09 -11.38
CA SER A 72 -10.45 -3.76 -10.48
C SER A 72 -9.97 -5.16 -10.09
N ALA A 73 -9.44 -5.95 -11.02
CA ALA A 73 -8.91 -7.28 -10.74
C ALA A 73 -7.70 -7.24 -9.80
N PHE A 74 -6.83 -6.24 -9.92
CA PHE A 74 -5.71 -6.02 -9.01
C PHE A 74 -6.19 -5.78 -7.58
N PHE A 75 -7.08 -4.80 -7.38
CA PHE A 75 -7.61 -4.47 -6.05
C PHE A 75 -8.54 -5.57 -5.48
N LEU A 76 -9.30 -6.25 -6.33
CA LEU A 76 -10.13 -7.38 -5.91
C LEU A 76 -9.25 -8.56 -5.46
N GLY A 77 -8.12 -8.79 -6.13
CA GLY A 77 -7.09 -9.74 -5.69
C GLY A 77 -6.61 -9.43 -4.27
N TYR A 78 -6.36 -8.16 -3.96
CA TYR A 78 -6.00 -7.73 -2.60
C TYR A 78 -7.08 -8.02 -1.57
N PHE A 79 -8.32 -7.67 -1.89
CA PHE A 79 -9.47 -7.90 -1.02
C PHE A 79 -9.69 -9.39 -0.72
N ILE A 80 -9.62 -10.23 -1.75
CA ILE A 80 -9.87 -11.67 -1.62
C ILE A 80 -8.71 -12.37 -0.92
N MET A 81 -7.46 -12.01 -1.23
CA MET A 81 -6.27 -12.75 -0.77
C MET A 81 -5.81 -12.38 0.64
N ALA A 82 -6.26 -11.26 1.20
CA ALA A 82 -5.94 -10.87 2.57
C ALA A 82 -6.40 -11.91 3.62
N ILE A 83 -7.63 -12.45 3.50
CA ILE A 83 -8.13 -13.46 4.45
C ILE A 83 -7.35 -14.79 4.34
N PRO A 84 -7.14 -15.37 3.14
CA PRO A 84 -6.22 -16.50 2.94
C PRO A 84 -4.81 -16.24 3.47
N ALA A 85 -4.27 -15.03 3.30
CA ALA A 85 -2.98 -14.65 3.88
C ALA A 85 -3.03 -14.74 5.41
N SER A 86 -4.09 -14.22 6.06
CA SER A 86 -4.27 -14.34 7.51
C SER A 86 -4.34 -15.80 7.99
N TYR A 87 -4.99 -16.68 7.20
CA TYR A 87 -5.05 -18.12 7.49
C TYR A 87 -3.66 -18.75 7.43
N LEU A 88 -2.89 -18.40 6.40
CA LEU A 88 -1.53 -18.89 6.25
C LEU A 88 -0.63 -18.42 7.39
N ILE A 89 -0.73 -17.14 7.79
CA ILE A 89 -0.01 -16.58 8.93
C ILE A 89 -0.39 -17.36 10.20
N LYS A 90 -1.67 -17.54 10.50
CA LYS A 90 -2.15 -18.26 11.69
C LYS A 90 -1.61 -19.69 11.76
N ARG A 91 -1.67 -20.45 10.66
CA ARG A 91 -1.17 -21.83 10.57
C ARG A 91 0.35 -21.93 10.62
N THR A 92 1.07 -20.92 10.11
CA THR A 92 2.53 -20.96 9.94
C THR A 92 3.22 -19.83 10.72
N SER A 93 3.70 -18.78 10.03
CA SER A 93 4.34 -17.59 10.60
C SER A 93 4.26 -16.41 9.62
N TYR A 94 4.49 -15.19 10.11
CA TYR A 94 4.64 -14.01 9.25
C TYR A 94 5.77 -14.18 8.23
N LYS A 95 6.95 -14.66 8.66
CA LYS A 95 8.09 -14.94 7.78
C LYS A 95 7.69 -15.87 6.62
N PHE A 96 7.03 -16.98 6.92
CA PHE A 96 6.65 -17.95 5.90
C PHE A 96 5.69 -17.32 4.87
N THR A 97 4.68 -16.59 5.33
CA THR A 97 3.72 -15.92 4.46
C THR A 97 4.38 -14.85 3.59
N ILE A 98 5.32 -14.06 4.14
CA ILE A 98 6.13 -13.10 3.38
C ILE A 98 6.93 -13.81 2.28
N VAL A 99 7.59 -14.92 2.58
CA VAL A 99 8.36 -15.68 1.58
C VAL A 99 7.46 -16.23 0.48
N VAL A 100 6.29 -16.78 0.83
CA VAL A 100 5.29 -17.23 -0.17
C VAL A 100 4.82 -16.06 -1.03
N GLY A 101 4.54 -14.91 -0.44
CA GLY A 101 4.17 -13.69 -1.17
C GLY A 101 5.28 -13.23 -2.12
N LEU A 102 6.53 -13.21 -1.69
CA LEU A 102 7.70 -12.89 -2.53
C LEU A 102 7.88 -13.88 -3.68
N ILE A 103 7.65 -15.18 -3.46
CA ILE A 103 7.70 -16.21 -4.51
C ILE A 103 6.57 -16.00 -5.52
N LEU A 104 5.34 -15.77 -5.08
CA LEU A 104 4.22 -15.49 -5.98
C LEU A 104 4.47 -14.21 -6.79
N TYR A 105 5.03 -13.19 -6.14
CA TYR A 105 5.41 -11.96 -6.82
C TYR A 105 6.51 -12.20 -7.87
N LEU A 106 7.53 -13.01 -7.55
CA LEU A 106 8.56 -13.43 -8.49
C LEU A 106 7.97 -14.21 -9.68
N VAL A 107 7.05 -15.14 -9.42
CA VAL A 107 6.37 -15.94 -10.46
C VAL A 107 5.52 -15.04 -11.35
N GLY A 108 4.67 -14.17 -10.78
CA GLY A 108 3.86 -13.22 -11.55
C GLY A 108 4.72 -12.29 -12.41
N SER A 109 5.82 -11.79 -11.86
CA SER A 109 6.79 -10.97 -12.59
C SER A 109 7.45 -11.72 -13.75
N SER A 110 7.74 -13.01 -13.55
CA SER A 110 8.35 -13.87 -14.57
C SER A 110 7.36 -14.25 -15.66
N LEU A 111 6.07 -14.38 -15.35
CA LEU A 111 5.00 -14.68 -16.31
C LEU A 111 4.77 -13.56 -17.34
N PHE A 112 5.22 -12.32 -17.08
CA PHE A 112 5.18 -11.26 -18.09
C PHE A 112 6.04 -11.55 -19.33
N PHE A 113 7.15 -12.29 -19.18
CA PHE A 113 8.03 -12.64 -20.30
C PHE A 113 7.34 -13.56 -21.33
N PRO A 114 6.77 -14.71 -20.95
CA PRO A 114 6.01 -15.54 -21.87
C PRO A 114 4.71 -14.86 -22.32
N ALA A 115 4.05 -14.06 -21.47
CA ALA A 115 2.85 -13.32 -21.87
C ALA A 115 3.14 -12.32 -23.00
N SER A 116 4.30 -11.65 -22.95
CA SER A 116 4.78 -10.74 -23.99
C SER A 116 5.13 -11.47 -25.28
N ALA A 117 5.76 -12.65 -25.18
CA ALA A 117 6.04 -13.48 -26.36
C ALA A 117 4.77 -14.03 -27.02
N ALA A 118 3.75 -14.38 -26.24
CA ALA A 118 2.46 -14.83 -26.75
C ALA A 118 1.59 -13.69 -27.30
N ALA A 119 1.92 -12.43 -26.99
CA ALA A 119 1.18 -11.23 -27.39
C ALA A 119 -0.33 -11.31 -27.13
N THR A 120 -0.74 -11.99 -26.04
CA THR A 120 -2.14 -12.21 -25.68
C THR A 120 -2.47 -11.60 -24.34
N TYR A 121 -3.48 -10.73 -24.34
CA TYR A 121 -3.95 -9.99 -23.17
C TYR A 121 -4.35 -10.88 -21.98
N GLY A 122 -4.96 -12.05 -22.23
CA GLY A 122 -5.36 -12.98 -21.17
C GLY A 122 -4.20 -13.49 -20.31
N PHE A 123 -3.05 -13.79 -20.93
CA PHE A 123 -1.85 -14.22 -20.19
C PHE A 123 -1.29 -13.09 -19.32
N PHE A 124 -1.39 -11.84 -19.76
CA PHE A 124 -1.02 -10.67 -18.96
C PHE A 124 -1.91 -10.52 -17.73
N LEU A 125 -3.22 -10.74 -17.86
CA LEU A 125 -4.15 -10.71 -16.73
C LEU A 125 -3.84 -11.78 -15.69
N VAL A 126 -3.51 -13.01 -16.13
CA VAL A 126 -3.10 -14.09 -15.22
C VAL A 126 -1.80 -13.72 -14.50
N ALA A 127 -0.80 -13.19 -15.21
CA ALA A 127 0.45 -12.75 -14.61
C ALA A 127 0.22 -11.65 -13.55
N LEU A 128 -0.64 -10.68 -13.87
CA LEU A 128 -1.04 -9.59 -12.98
C LEU A 128 -1.78 -10.09 -11.74
N PHE A 129 -2.69 -11.04 -11.88
CA PHE A 129 -3.42 -11.61 -10.76
C PHE A 129 -2.51 -12.37 -9.79
N VAL A 130 -1.56 -13.16 -10.31
CA VAL A 130 -0.56 -13.88 -9.50
C VAL A 130 0.36 -12.88 -8.77
N LEU A 131 0.78 -11.81 -9.46
CA LEU A 131 1.56 -10.73 -8.88
C LEU A 131 0.78 -10.02 -7.75
N ALA A 132 -0.47 -9.62 -8.00
CA ALA A 132 -1.32 -8.93 -7.02
C ALA A 132 -1.56 -9.79 -5.77
N THR A 133 -1.75 -11.10 -5.98
CA THR A 133 -1.83 -12.07 -4.89
C THR A 133 -0.57 -12.08 -4.03
N GLY A 134 0.61 -12.10 -4.66
CA GLY A 134 1.90 -12.05 -3.95
C GLY A 134 2.06 -10.77 -3.12
N LEU A 135 1.71 -9.61 -3.69
CA LEU A 135 1.75 -8.33 -2.99
C LEU A 135 0.79 -8.28 -1.79
N SER A 136 -0.45 -8.78 -1.96
CA SER A 136 -1.44 -8.87 -0.87
C SER A 136 -0.95 -9.70 0.31
N LEU A 137 -0.29 -10.84 0.05
CA LEU A 137 0.32 -11.67 1.09
C LEU A 137 1.47 -10.95 1.82
N ILE A 138 2.31 -10.23 1.07
CA ILE A 138 3.40 -9.44 1.63
C ILE A 138 2.84 -8.35 2.55
N GLU A 139 1.87 -7.57 2.08
CA GLU A 139 1.33 -6.42 2.81
C GLU A 139 0.56 -6.85 4.06
N THR A 140 -0.35 -7.82 3.92
CA THR A 140 -1.09 -8.41 5.05
C THR A 140 -0.15 -8.90 6.15
N SER A 141 1.01 -9.43 5.76
CA SER A 141 2.01 -9.90 6.72
C SER A 141 2.87 -8.76 7.25
N ALA A 142 3.40 -7.90 6.38
CA ALA A 142 4.42 -6.91 6.69
C ALA A 142 3.88 -5.78 7.57
N ASP A 143 2.65 -5.32 7.34
CA ASP A 143 2.05 -4.24 8.14
C ASP A 143 1.88 -4.66 9.60
N THR A 144 1.21 -5.78 9.83
CA THR A 144 1.05 -6.32 11.19
C THR A 144 2.41 -6.69 11.79
N PHE A 145 3.30 -7.30 11.02
CA PHE A 145 4.60 -7.73 11.54
C PHE A 145 5.50 -6.55 11.92
N SER A 146 5.56 -5.48 11.13
CA SER A 146 6.27 -4.24 11.47
C SER A 146 5.72 -3.61 12.75
N ALA A 147 4.40 -3.61 12.93
CA ALA A 147 3.77 -3.13 14.15
C ALA A 147 4.17 -3.99 15.37
N LEU A 148 4.31 -5.31 15.22
CA LEU A 148 4.66 -6.24 16.31
C LEU A 148 6.17 -6.37 16.60
N LEU A 149 7.06 -5.98 15.67
CA LEU A 149 8.53 -6.09 15.79
C LEU A 149 9.16 -5.06 16.74
N GLY A 150 8.74 -5.05 18.00
CA GLY A 150 9.30 -4.19 19.05
C GLY A 150 8.33 -3.99 20.20
N GLN A 151 8.56 -2.93 20.98
CA GLN A 151 7.71 -2.57 22.12
C GLN A 151 6.35 -2.03 21.67
N GLU A 152 5.28 -2.41 22.35
CA GLU A 152 3.91 -2.00 22.01
C GLU A 152 3.73 -0.47 21.93
N LYS A 153 4.27 0.27 22.91
CA LYS A 153 4.19 1.75 22.99
C LYS A 153 4.65 2.47 21.72
N ARG A 154 5.52 1.87 20.90
CA ARG A 154 6.09 2.45 19.67
C ARG A 154 5.63 1.76 18.39
N ARG A 155 4.53 1.00 18.42
CA ARG A 155 4.02 0.25 17.25
C ARG A 155 3.70 1.15 16.05
N THR A 156 3.04 2.29 16.28
CA THR A 156 2.61 3.22 15.23
C THR A 156 3.82 3.87 14.56
N LEU A 157 4.78 4.35 15.37
CA LEU A 157 6.04 4.89 14.86
C LEU A 157 6.83 3.85 14.04
N ARG A 158 6.88 2.58 14.47
CA ARG A 158 7.57 1.52 13.70
C ARG A 158 6.91 1.25 12.36
N LEU A 159 5.58 1.13 12.34
CA LEU A 159 4.87 0.93 11.08
C LEU A 159 5.09 2.14 10.16
N ASN A 160 4.99 3.35 10.70
CA ASN A 160 5.17 4.58 9.93
C ASN A 160 6.60 4.69 9.35
N ILE A 161 7.65 4.42 10.13
CA ILE A 161 9.04 4.35 9.65
C ILE A 161 9.20 3.30 8.54
N SER A 162 8.60 2.11 8.68
CA SER A 162 8.70 1.05 7.65
C SER A 162 8.07 1.50 6.34
N GLN A 163 6.92 2.13 6.47
CA GLN A 163 6.12 2.61 5.36
C GLN A 163 6.70 3.92 4.76
N THR A 164 7.59 4.64 5.45
CA THR A 164 8.34 5.80 4.90
C THR A 164 9.24 5.40 3.72
N PHE A 165 9.63 4.13 3.62
CA PHE A 165 10.35 3.62 2.44
C PHE A 165 9.44 3.39 1.21
N LEU A 166 8.12 3.29 1.38
CA LEU A 166 7.14 3.09 0.31
C LEU A 166 7.29 4.12 -0.83
N PRO A 167 7.23 5.46 -0.59
CA PRO A 167 7.38 6.45 -1.66
C PRO A 167 8.72 6.37 -2.39
N ILE A 168 9.81 5.97 -1.72
CA ILE A 168 11.11 5.78 -2.38
C ILE A 168 10.99 4.69 -3.44
N GLY A 169 10.32 3.59 -3.10
CA GLY A 169 10.00 2.51 -4.03
C GLY A 169 9.12 2.97 -5.19
N SER A 170 8.05 3.70 -4.90
CA SER A 170 7.16 4.23 -5.93
C SER A 170 7.89 5.16 -6.90
N ILE A 171 8.71 6.09 -6.39
CA ILE A 171 9.55 6.95 -7.21
C ILE A 171 10.49 6.12 -8.08
N ALA A 172 11.15 5.09 -7.51
CA ALA A 172 12.01 4.20 -8.29
C ALA A 172 11.24 3.49 -9.41
N GLY A 173 10.04 2.99 -9.14
CA GLY A 173 9.15 2.38 -10.15
C GLY A 173 8.75 3.37 -11.25
N ILE A 174 8.35 4.59 -10.89
CA ILE A 174 8.01 5.65 -11.85
C ILE A 174 9.22 6.01 -12.71
N LEU A 175 10.41 6.16 -12.12
CA LEU A 175 11.64 6.49 -12.86
C LEU A 175 12.05 5.35 -13.81
N LEU A 176 11.94 4.08 -13.37
CA LEU A 176 12.17 2.93 -14.23
C LEU A 176 11.19 2.93 -15.41
N GLY A 177 9.91 3.18 -15.19
CA GLY A 177 8.94 3.31 -16.28
C GLY A 177 9.24 4.52 -17.19
N LYS A 178 9.55 5.67 -16.61
CA LYS A 178 9.83 6.91 -17.35
C LYS A 178 11.03 6.81 -18.30
N TYR A 179 12.10 6.14 -17.88
CA TYR A 179 13.33 6.04 -18.67
C TYR A 179 13.44 4.76 -19.50
N LEU A 180 12.84 3.65 -19.05
CA LEU A 180 12.98 2.36 -19.74
C LEU A 180 11.78 2.04 -20.64
N ILE A 181 10.59 2.55 -20.33
CA ILE A 181 9.35 2.27 -21.09
C ILE A 181 9.02 3.43 -22.04
N PHE A 182 8.91 4.65 -21.52
CA PHE A 182 8.57 5.80 -22.34
C PHE A 182 9.74 6.20 -23.27
N THR A 183 9.44 6.38 -24.56
CA THR A 183 10.42 6.77 -25.56
C THR A 183 10.45 8.30 -25.68
N ASN A 184 11.60 8.90 -25.99
CA ASN A 184 11.67 10.33 -26.30
C ASN A 184 10.82 10.62 -27.56
N GLY A 185 9.81 11.50 -27.46
CA GLY A 185 8.94 11.89 -28.57
C GLY A 185 7.45 11.87 -28.21
N ASP A 186 6.60 11.76 -29.23
CA ASP A 186 5.14 11.68 -29.07
C ASP A 186 4.69 10.44 -28.28
N ASN A 187 3.51 10.50 -27.67
CA ASN A 187 2.96 9.37 -26.94
C ASN A 187 2.76 8.14 -27.84
N LEU A 188 2.73 6.96 -27.23
CA LEU A 188 2.68 5.68 -27.96
C LEU A 188 1.48 5.62 -28.94
N GLU A 189 0.37 6.24 -28.57
CA GLU A 189 -0.84 6.31 -29.40
C GLU A 189 -0.60 7.06 -30.71
N THR A 190 0.05 8.23 -30.65
CA THR A 190 0.36 9.04 -31.83
C THR A 190 1.36 8.33 -32.74
N GLN A 191 2.35 7.65 -32.15
CA GLN A 191 3.33 6.84 -32.89
C GLN A 191 2.68 5.63 -33.58
N LEU A 192 1.68 5.01 -32.96
CA LEU A 192 0.95 3.87 -33.54
C LEU A 192 -0.10 4.26 -34.59
N LYS A 193 -0.63 5.50 -34.55
CA LYS A 193 -1.62 5.99 -35.53
C LYS A 193 -1.05 6.13 -36.94
N GLY A 194 0.25 6.44 -37.06
CA GLY A 194 0.94 6.56 -38.35
C GLY A 194 1.40 5.25 -38.98
N LEU A 195 1.23 4.11 -38.29
CA LEU A 195 1.72 2.80 -38.72
C LEU A 195 0.57 1.86 -39.11
N SER A 196 0.73 1.10 -40.18
CA SER A 196 -0.24 0.10 -40.64
C SER A 196 0.45 -1.23 -40.97
N GLY A 197 -0.35 -2.31 -41.01
CA GLY A 197 0.12 -3.65 -41.37
C GLY A 197 1.15 -4.23 -40.39
N SER A 198 2.12 -4.97 -40.92
CA SER A 198 3.17 -5.67 -40.17
C SER A 198 4.08 -4.74 -39.36
N VAL A 199 4.27 -3.49 -39.79
CA VAL A 199 5.11 -2.50 -39.11
C VAL A 199 4.50 -2.10 -37.77
N LYS A 200 3.17 -1.98 -37.70
CA LYS A 200 2.44 -1.68 -36.46
C LYS A 200 2.60 -2.80 -35.43
N ILE A 201 2.52 -4.06 -35.87
CA ILE A 201 2.69 -5.24 -35.02
C ILE A 201 4.11 -5.29 -34.48
N ALA A 202 5.12 -5.16 -35.35
CA ALA A 202 6.53 -5.16 -34.95
C ALA A 202 6.88 -4.01 -33.97
N PHE A 203 6.28 -2.84 -34.17
CA PHE A 203 6.44 -1.71 -33.25
C PHE A 203 5.78 -1.97 -31.90
N GLY A 204 4.56 -2.54 -31.90
CA GLY A 204 3.86 -2.97 -30.69
C GLY A 204 4.66 -3.99 -29.90
N GLU A 205 5.19 -5.03 -30.54
CA GLU A 205 6.07 -6.02 -29.91
C GLU A 205 7.33 -5.40 -29.31
N LYS A 206 7.94 -4.44 -30.02
CA LYS A 206 9.11 -3.71 -29.51
C LYS A 206 8.74 -2.88 -28.27
N ALA A 207 7.57 -2.24 -28.25
CA ALA A 207 7.06 -1.52 -27.09
C ALA A 207 6.80 -2.47 -25.91
N LEU A 208 6.18 -3.64 -26.16
CA LEU A 208 6.00 -4.70 -25.16
C LEU A 208 7.33 -5.21 -24.59
N ARG A 209 8.37 -5.37 -25.42
CA ARG A 209 9.69 -5.81 -24.92
C ARG A 209 10.34 -4.77 -24.02
N LYS A 210 10.13 -3.48 -24.27
CA LYS A 210 10.63 -2.42 -23.37
C LYS A 210 9.98 -2.49 -21.99
N THR A 211 8.70 -2.88 -21.91
CA THR A 211 8.02 -3.01 -20.62
C THR A 211 8.57 -4.13 -19.73
N LEU A 212 9.26 -5.12 -20.30
CA LEU A 212 9.87 -6.21 -19.55
C LEU A 212 11.18 -5.84 -18.85
N LEU A 213 11.85 -4.76 -19.28
CA LEU A 213 13.17 -4.41 -18.78
C LEU A 213 13.15 -4.03 -17.27
N PRO A 214 12.21 -3.20 -16.78
CA PRO A 214 12.03 -2.98 -15.34
C PRO A 214 11.80 -4.27 -14.54
N TYR A 215 10.99 -5.19 -15.09
CA TYR A 215 10.67 -6.47 -14.44
C TYR A 215 11.89 -7.37 -14.28
N ARG A 216 12.85 -7.31 -15.21
CA ARG A 216 14.12 -8.03 -15.06
C ARG A 216 14.89 -7.59 -13.82
N TYR A 217 15.00 -6.28 -13.58
CA TYR A 217 15.67 -5.76 -12.38
C TYR A 217 14.91 -6.11 -11.11
N MET A 218 13.58 -6.05 -11.17
CA MET A 218 12.70 -6.39 -10.06
C MET A 218 12.80 -7.88 -9.66
N ILE A 219 12.88 -8.79 -10.64
CA ILE A 219 13.10 -10.22 -10.43
C ILE A 219 14.41 -10.47 -9.68
N ILE A 220 15.50 -9.79 -10.06
CA ILE A 220 16.79 -9.92 -9.38
C ILE A 220 16.66 -9.46 -7.92
N ALA A 221 16.02 -8.31 -7.68
CA ALA A 221 15.78 -7.80 -6.32
C ALA A 221 14.93 -8.77 -5.48
N LEU A 222 13.90 -9.39 -6.09
CA LEU A 222 13.04 -10.38 -5.44
C LEU A 222 13.79 -11.64 -5.04
N ILE A 223 14.63 -12.17 -5.93
CA ILE A 223 15.46 -13.35 -5.63
C ILE A 223 16.39 -13.06 -4.45
N VAL A 224 17.08 -11.92 -4.48
CA VAL A 224 17.96 -11.49 -3.38
C VAL A 224 17.18 -11.39 -2.07
N MET A 225 16.00 -10.78 -2.09
CA MET A 225 15.17 -10.64 -0.89
C MET A 225 14.70 -11.99 -0.35
N ILE A 226 14.26 -12.91 -1.22
CA ILE A 226 13.87 -14.27 -0.82
C ILE A 226 15.04 -14.97 -0.13
N VAL A 227 16.23 -14.95 -0.73
CA VAL A 227 17.44 -15.57 -0.15
C VAL A 227 17.75 -14.98 1.22
N ILE A 228 17.71 -13.65 1.37
CA ILE A 228 17.94 -12.96 2.65
C ILE A 228 16.91 -13.39 3.70
N PHE A 229 15.63 -13.44 3.35
CA PHE A 229 14.59 -13.88 4.28
C PHE A 229 14.77 -15.34 4.69
N LEU A 230 15.21 -16.22 3.78
CA LEU A 230 15.49 -17.62 4.10
C LEU A 230 16.64 -17.77 5.11
N ILE A 231 17.74 -17.01 4.95
CA ILE A 231 18.92 -17.11 5.83
C ILE A 231 18.73 -16.42 7.20
N VAL A 232 17.87 -15.40 7.32
CA VAL A 232 17.68 -14.65 8.58
C VAL A 232 16.61 -15.30 9.45
N GLN A 233 16.88 -15.45 10.75
CA GLN A 233 15.87 -15.87 11.71
C GLN A 233 15.00 -14.70 12.15
N PHE A 234 13.68 -14.90 12.09
CA PHE A 234 12.68 -13.93 12.53
C PHE A 234 11.98 -14.43 13.81
N PRO A 235 11.53 -13.52 14.69
CA PRO A 235 10.63 -13.89 15.79
C PRO A 235 9.29 -14.38 15.24
N LYS A 236 8.51 -15.10 16.06
CA LYS A 236 7.19 -15.57 15.63
C LYS A 236 6.18 -14.42 15.62
N SER A 237 6.33 -13.47 16.52
CA SER A 237 5.42 -12.36 16.79
C SER A 237 3.98 -12.82 16.99
N LYS A 238 3.81 -13.93 17.73
CA LYS A 238 2.50 -14.51 18.00
C LYS A 238 2.23 -14.54 19.50
N PRO A 239 1.00 -14.27 19.93
CA PRO A 239 0.64 -14.39 21.33
C PRO A 239 0.85 -15.81 21.83
N ALA A 240 1.30 -15.94 23.07
CA ALA A 240 1.50 -17.22 23.72
C ALA A 240 0.15 -17.94 23.88
N ILE A 241 0.09 -19.23 23.55
CA ILE A 241 -1.13 -20.04 23.73
C ILE A 241 -1.22 -20.39 25.22
N THR A 242 -1.85 -19.53 26.02
CA THR A 242 -2.00 -19.74 27.47
C THR A 242 -3.26 -20.51 27.86
N THR A 243 -4.23 -20.70 26.95
CA THR A 243 -5.45 -21.48 27.24
C THR A 243 -5.82 -22.45 26.12
N LYS A 244 -6.17 -23.69 26.50
CA LYS A 244 -6.80 -24.73 25.67
C LYS A 244 -8.24 -24.35 25.22
N LYS A 245 -8.57 -23.07 25.04
CA LYS A 245 -9.84 -22.72 24.39
C LYS A 245 -9.70 -23.08 22.91
N SER A 246 -10.71 -23.75 22.36
CA SER A 246 -10.77 -24.09 20.93
C SER A 246 -10.45 -22.83 20.13
N GLN A 247 -9.38 -22.87 19.33
CA GLN A 247 -9.08 -21.77 18.42
C GLN A 247 -10.34 -21.52 17.58
N GLU A 248 -10.89 -20.31 17.69
CA GLU A 248 -12.02 -19.91 16.86
C GLU A 248 -11.65 -20.08 15.39
N ASN A 249 -12.58 -20.65 14.62
CA ASN A 249 -12.41 -20.70 13.17
C ASN A 249 -12.34 -19.27 12.62
N ILE A 250 -11.66 -19.07 11.49
CA ILE A 250 -11.51 -17.73 10.89
C ILE A 250 -12.86 -17.04 10.70
N GLY A 251 -13.88 -17.76 10.26
CA GLY A 251 -15.23 -17.19 10.11
C GLY A 251 -15.79 -16.65 11.43
N GLN A 252 -15.57 -17.35 12.55
CA GLN A 252 -15.98 -16.88 13.87
C GLN A 252 -15.18 -15.65 14.30
N THR A 253 -13.87 -15.63 14.04
CA THR A 253 -13.02 -14.46 14.28
C THR A 253 -13.50 -13.25 13.48
N VAL A 254 -13.78 -13.41 12.17
CA VAL A 254 -14.28 -12.33 11.31
C VAL A 254 -15.61 -11.79 11.84
N VAL A 255 -16.55 -12.66 12.20
CA VAL A 255 -17.84 -12.23 12.78
C VAL A 255 -17.65 -11.50 14.11
N SER A 256 -16.73 -11.95 14.96
CA SER A 256 -16.40 -11.29 16.23
C SER A 256 -15.83 -9.89 16.00
N LEU A 257 -14.92 -9.76 15.02
CA LEU A 257 -14.33 -8.48 14.63
C LEU A 257 -15.38 -7.51 14.05
N LEU A 258 -16.29 -7.98 13.20
CA LEU A 258 -17.36 -7.16 12.63
C LEU A 258 -18.39 -6.67 13.67
N LYS A 259 -18.51 -7.36 14.81
CA LYS A 259 -19.34 -6.91 15.94
C LYS A 259 -18.68 -5.78 16.73
N ASN A 260 -17.36 -5.61 16.62
CA ASN A 260 -16.65 -4.53 17.28
C ASN A 260 -16.82 -3.23 16.46
N LYS A 261 -17.65 -2.32 16.97
CA LYS A 261 -17.98 -1.06 16.30
C LYS A 261 -16.75 -0.18 16.08
N ASP A 262 -15.82 -0.13 17.05
CA ASP A 262 -14.59 0.65 16.93
C ASP A 262 -13.68 0.11 15.82
N PHE A 263 -13.59 -1.21 15.72
CA PHE A 263 -12.84 -1.88 14.67
C PHE A 263 -13.43 -1.59 13.28
N CYS A 264 -14.76 -1.73 13.13
CA CYS A 264 -15.44 -1.42 11.88
C CYS A 264 -15.29 0.06 11.49
N TYR A 265 -15.30 0.96 12.46
CA TYR A 265 -15.09 2.38 12.21
C TYR A 265 -13.67 2.66 11.72
N GLY A 266 -12.66 2.05 12.35
CA GLY A 266 -11.27 2.11 11.88
C GLY A 266 -11.07 1.55 10.47
N MET A 267 -11.68 0.40 10.15
CA MET A 267 -11.69 -0.15 8.78
C MET A 267 -12.28 0.83 7.77
N PHE A 268 -13.41 1.45 8.11
CA PHE A 268 -14.05 2.43 7.23
C PHE A 268 -13.16 3.67 7.01
N THR A 269 -12.49 4.15 8.07
CA THR A 269 -11.53 5.25 7.95
C THR A 269 -10.34 4.87 7.07
N GLU A 270 -9.83 3.64 7.15
CA GLU A 270 -8.77 3.13 6.27
C GLU A 270 -9.23 3.08 4.81
N PHE A 271 -10.46 2.59 4.56
CA PHE A 271 -11.07 2.57 3.22
C PHE A 271 -11.15 3.98 2.61
N MET A 272 -11.53 4.97 3.41
CA MET A 272 -11.57 6.38 3.02
C MET A 272 -10.17 6.93 2.71
N TYR A 273 -9.20 6.65 3.58
CA TYR A 273 -7.82 7.12 3.43
C TYR A 273 -7.14 6.54 2.18
N VAL A 274 -7.22 5.22 1.95
CA VAL A 274 -6.60 4.62 0.76
C VAL A 274 -7.29 5.13 -0.52
N GLY A 275 -8.59 5.33 -0.47
CA GLY A 275 -9.35 5.97 -1.54
C GLY A 275 -8.80 7.33 -1.94
N LEU A 276 -8.67 8.22 -0.95
CA LEU A 276 -8.04 9.54 -1.11
C LEU A 276 -6.64 9.42 -1.73
N GLN A 277 -5.83 8.47 -1.28
CA GLN A 277 -4.43 8.35 -1.67
C GLN A 277 -4.29 8.04 -3.15
N VAL A 278 -4.97 6.98 -3.58
CA VAL A 278 -4.93 6.53 -4.97
C VAL A 278 -5.57 7.57 -5.89
N SER A 279 -6.66 8.20 -5.45
CA SER A 279 -7.32 9.29 -6.18
C SER A 279 -6.41 10.49 -6.42
N VAL A 280 -5.79 11.04 -5.37
CA VAL A 280 -4.91 12.22 -5.50
C VAL A 280 -3.78 11.94 -6.48
N TRP A 281 -3.11 10.79 -6.37
CA TRP A 281 -2.03 10.43 -7.29
C TRP A 281 -2.51 10.22 -8.73
N SER A 282 -3.63 9.50 -8.91
CA SER A 282 -4.20 9.22 -10.24
C SER A 282 -4.68 10.48 -10.97
N PHE A 283 -5.26 11.42 -10.23
CA PHE A 283 -5.84 12.65 -10.78
C PHE A 283 -4.84 13.81 -10.88
N THR A 284 -3.69 13.76 -10.20
CA THR A 284 -2.64 14.78 -10.34
C THR A 284 -2.15 14.93 -11.78
N ILE A 285 -1.90 13.82 -12.50
CA ILE A 285 -1.49 13.86 -13.92
C ILE A 285 -2.59 14.49 -14.77
N ARG A 286 -3.84 14.03 -14.57
CA ARG A 286 -5.00 14.50 -15.34
C ARG A 286 -5.23 15.98 -15.12
N LEU A 287 -5.15 16.44 -13.87
CA LEU A 287 -5.26 17.84 -13.49
C LEU A 287 -4.20 18.70 -14.20
N ALA A 288 -2.93 18.26 -14.18
CA ALA A 288 -1.86 18.99 -14.84
C ALA A 288 -2.07 19.11 -16.37
N LEU A 289 -2.47 18.01 -17.02
CA LEU A 289 -2.74 17.99 -18.46
C LEU A 289 -3.98 18.80 -18.86
N THR A 290 -5.04 18.78 -18.04
CA THR A 290 -6.27 19.54 -18.30
C THR A 290 -6.05 21.04 -18.13
N LEU A 291 -5.27 21.46 -17.14
CA LEU A 291 -5.02 22.87 -16.84
C LEU A 291 -3.91 23.48 -17.71
N ASN A 292 -3.06 22.66 -18.33
CA ASN A 292 -2.00 23.13 -19.22
C ASN A 292 -1.79 22.18 -20.41
N SER A 293 -2.35 22.59 -21.56
CA SER A 293 -2.28 21.85 -22.83
C SER A 293 -0.88 21.77 -23.46
N SER A 294 0.09 22.56 -22.99
CA SER A 294 1.49 22.47 -23.46
C SER A 294 2.27 21.31 -22.82
N LEU A 295 1.72 20.69 -21.77
CA LEU A 295 2.35 19.56 -21.10
C LEU A 295 2.05 18.25 -21.84
N ASN A 296 3.07 17.40 -21.97
CA ASN A 296 2.91 16.01 -22.37
C ASN A 296 2.93 15.09 -21.13
N GLU A 297 2.52 13.82 -21.29
CA GLU A 297 2.47 12.82 -20.21
C GLU A 297 3.82 12.68 -19.47
N ARG A 298 4.94 12.79 -20.21
CA ARG A 298 6.28 12.71 -19.62
C ARG A 298 6.56 13.88 -18.67
N ASN A 299 6.19 15.10 -19.04
CA ASN A 299 6.36 16.27 -18.19
C ASN A 299 5.37 16.26 -17.02
N ALA A 300 4.13 15.85 -17.27
CA ALA A 300 3.13 15.69 -16.23
C ALA A 300 3.53 14.63 -15.16
N SER A 301 4.26 13.59 -15.57
CA SER A 301 4.79 12.59 -14.62
C SER A 301 5.73 13.18 -13.56
N ASN A 302 6.38 14.33 -13.83
CA ASN A 302 7.19 15.02 -12.82
C ASN A 302 6.37 15.46 -11.61
N PHE A 303 5.12 15.90 -11.82
CA PHE A 303 4.27 16.32 -10.71
C PHE A 303 3.90 15.15 -9.79
N VAL A 304 3.73 13.94 -10.34
CA VAL A 304 3.53 12.74 -9.51
C VAL A 304 4.80 12.35 -8.76
N ILE A 305 5.97 12.51 -9.36
CA ILE A 305 7.25 12.33 -8.65
C ILE A 305 7.33 13.33 -7.48
N TYR A 306 6.98 14.60 -7.71
CA TYR A 306 6.92 15.61 -6.66
C TYR A 306 5.88 15.27 -5.58
N SER A 307 4.71 14.73 -5.94
CA SER A 307 3.71 14.25 -4.98
C SER A 307 4.26 13.13 -4.09
N HIS A 308 5.02 12.19 -4.64
CA HIS A 308 5.64 11.12 -3.85
C HIS A 308 6.80 11.62 -2.97
N ILE A 309 7.57 12.62 -3.45
CA ILE A 309 8.58 13.29 -2.63
C ILE A 309 7.91 14.05 -1.49
N ALA A 310 6.84 14.78 -1.75
CA ALA A 310 6.04 15.46 -0.74
C ALA A 310 5.48 14.45 0.28
N PHE A 311 4.95 13.32 -0.17
CA PHE A 311 4.49 12.23 0.70
C PHE A 311 5.62 11.70 1.58
N PHE A 312 6.81 11.45 1.03
CA PHE A 312 7.99 11.05 1.81
C PHE A 312 8.36 12.10 2.87
N VAL A 313 8.46 13.37 2.49
CA VAL A 313 8.82 14.46 3.41
C VAL A 313 7.75 14.61 4.50
N GLY A 314 6.46 14.60 4.14
CA GLY A 314 5.35 14.68 5.08
C GLY A 314 5.36 13.52 6.08
N ARG A 315 5.72 12.31 5.64
CA ARG A 315 5.92 11.16 6.55
C ARG A 315 7.08 11.36 7.51
N VAL A 316 8.24 11.80 7.02
CA VAL A 316 9.41 12.05 7.87
C VAL A 316 9.11 13.12 8.93
N ILE A 317 8.40 14.18 8.55
CA ILE A 317 7.94 15.21 9.48
C ILE A 317 6.96 14.60 10.50
N ALA A 318 5.97 13.82 10.04
CA ALA A 318 5.02 13.18 10.95
C ALA A 318 5.70 12.20 11.92
N ASP A 319 6.64 11.38 11.44
CA ASP A 319 7.44 10.47 12.27
C ASP A 319 8.23 11.22 13.35
N TYR A 320 8.79 12.39 13.00
CA TYR A 320 9.47 13.25 13.96
C TYR A 320 8.49 13.81 15.00
N LEU A 321 7.34 14.32 14.57
CA LEU A 321 6.29 14.83 15.46
C LEU A 321 5.73 13.75 16.39
N MET A 322 5.57 12.51 15.90
CA MET A 322 5.07 11.37 16.68
C MET A 322 6.02 10.91 17.79
N ARG A 323 7.26 11.43 17.84
CA ARG A 323 8.17 11.17 18.97
C ARG A 323 7.77 11.92 20.24
N THR A 324 7.11 13.07 20.08
CA THR A 324 6.78 13.98 21.18
C THR A 324 5.26 14.22 21.31
N ILE A 325 4.52 14.12 20.20
CA ILE A 325 3.08 14.34 20.13
C ILE A 325 2.37 13.00 19.93
N PRO A 326 1.24 12.73 20.62
CA PRO A 326 0.41 11.55 20.36
C PRO A 326 0.01 11.42 18.89
N HIS A 327 0.08 10.21 18.33
CA HIS A 327 -0.12 9.94 16.90
C HIS A 327 -1.46 10.43 16.35
N LEU A 328 -2.56 10.27 17.09
CA LEU A 328 -3.88 10.77 16.67
C LEU A 328 -3.94 12.30 16.57
N LYS A 329 -3.20 13.04 17.42
CA LYS A 329 -3.15 14.50 17.33
C LYS A 329 -2.39 14.96 16.09
N VAL A 330 -1.33 14.24 15.73
CA VAL A 330 -0.60 14.47 14.47
C VAL A 330 -1.48 14.17 13.26
N LEU A 331 -2.25 13.08 13.29
CA LEU A 331 -3.18 12.75 12.21
C LEU A 331 -4.29 13.80 12.07
N LEU A 332 -4.85 14.27 13.19
CA LEU A 332 -5.88 15.31 13.19
C LEU A 332 -5.36 16.62 12.60
N SER A 333 -4.15 17.07 12.98
CA SER A 333 -3.58 18.30 12.45
C SER A 333 -3.31 18.21 10.95
N TYR A 334 -2.80 17.08 10.47
CA TYR A 334 -2.61 16.84 9.03
C TYR A 334 -3.95 16.85 8.28
N SER A 335 -4.99 16.22 8.83
CA SER A 335 -6.33 16.20 8.24
C SER A 335 -6.96 17.59 8.13
N VAL A 336 -6.73 18.47 9.11
CA VAL A 336 -7.22 19.86 9.09
C VAL A 336 -6.47 20.69 8.05
N LEU A 337 -5.14 20.55 7.95
CA LEU A 337 -4.36 21.21 6.91
C LEU A 337 -4.78 20.76 5.51
N GLU A 338 -5.14 19.48 5.38
CA GLU A 338 -5.62 18.91 4.12
C GLU A 338 -6.97 19.51 3.71
N PHE A 339 -7.91 19.66 4.65
CA PHE A 339 -9.18 20.38 4.42
C PHE A 339 -8.92 21.78 3.85
N ILE A 340 -8.01 22.53 4.48
CA ILE A 340 -7.71 23.91 4.08
C ILE A 340 -7.11 23.93 2.66
N ALA A 341 -6.19 23.01 2.37
CA ALA A 341 -5.56 22.89 1.06
C ALA A 341 -6.59 22.60 -0.04
N ILE A 342 -7.46 21.60 0.15
CA ILE A 342 -8.52 21.27 -0.80
C ILE A 342 -9.52 22.42 -0.93
N ALA A 343 -9.96 23.03 0.17
CA ALA A 343 -10.87 24.17 0.12
C ALA A 343 -10.30 25.33 -0.70
N TYR A 344 -9.00 25.62 -0.57
CA TYR A 344 -8.32 26.62 -1.40
C TYR A 344 -8.37 26.25 -2.89
N MET A 345 -8.13 24.99 -3.26
CA MET A 345 -8.21 24.56 -4.67
C MET A 345 -9.62 24.56 -5.25
N LEU A 346 -10.66 24.42 -4.42
CA LEU A 346 -12.05 24.55 -4.88
C LEU A 346 -12.42 26.00 -5.23
N ILE A 347 -11.71 26.97 -4.62
CA ILE A 347 -11.83 28.41 -4.87
C ILE A 347 -10.93 28.82 -6.04
N ASP A 348 -9.62 28.57 -5.92
CA ASP A 348 -8.62 28.85 -6.95
C ASP A 348 -8.43 27.62 -7.86
N ARG A 349 -9.10 27.66 -9.01
CA ARG A 349 -9.13 26.57 -9.99
C ARG A 349 -8.04 26.70 -11.07
N SER A 350 -7.03 27.52 -10.82
CA SER A 350 -5.89 27.69 -11.71
C SER A 350 -4.90 26.52 -11.62
N PHE A 351 -3.78 26.63 -12.34
CA PHE A 351 -2.67 25.67 -12.26
C PHE A 351 -2.12 25.48 -10.84
N ASN A 352 -2.39 26.41 -9.92
CA ASN A 352 -2.08 26.27 -8.50
C ASN A 352 -2.67 24.99 -7.88
N GLY A 353 -3.79 24.49 -8.40
CA GLY A 353 -4.38 23.22 -7.96
C GLY A 353 -3.43 22.02 -8.07
N VAL A 354 -2.49 22.02 -9.03
CA VAL A 354 -1.48 20.96 -9.15
C VAL A 354 -0.52 20.99 -7.97
N TYR A 355 -0.08 22.17 -7.53
CA TYR A 355 0.78 22.31 -6.35
C TYR A 355 0.03 21.99 -5.06
N VAL A 356 -1.26 22.31 -4.99
CA VAL A 356 -2.13 21.89 -3.88
C VAL A 356 -2.22 20.37 -3.82
N ALA A 357 -2.41 19.67 -4.95
CA ALA A 357 -2.44 18.21 -4.99
C ALA A 357 -1.11 17.59 -4.48
N ILE A 358 0.03 18.20 -4.81
CA ILE A 358 1.35 17.81 -4.28
C ILE A 358 1.42 18.03 -2.76
N LEU A 359 0.94 19.18 -2.26
CA LEU A 359 0.89 19.47 -0.83
C LEU A 359 0.00 18.46 -0.09
N VAL A 360 -1.20 18.19 -0.62
CA VAL A 360 -2.13 17.18 -0.08
C VAL A 360 -1.44 15.83 -0.01
N SER A 361 -0.73 15.40 -1.06
CA SER A 361 0.07 14.18 -1.03
C SER A 361 1.07 14.15 0.14
N GLY A 362 1.69 15.27 0.51
CA GLY A 362 2.49 15.38 1.73
C GLY A 362 1.71 15.21 3.02
N LEU A 363 0.53 15.85 3.10
CA LEU A 363 -0.37 15.81 4.26
C LEU A 363 -1.04 14.44 4.46
N MET A 364 -0.97 13.55 3.47
CA MET A 364 -1.41 12.17 3.63
C MET A 364 -0.43 11.28 4.41
N GLY A 365 0.80 11.75 4.66
CA GLY A 365 1.91 10.98 5.20
C GLY A 365 1.55 10.04 6.37
N PRO A 366 1.03 10.54 7.50
CA PRO A 366 0.79 9.71 8.68
C PRO A 366 -0.43 8.79 8.61
N GLY A 367 -1.33 8.95 7.63
CA GLY A 367 -2.67 8.35 7.65
C GLY A 367 -2.68 6.83 7.83
N TYR A 368 -2.17 6.10 6.83
CA TYR A 368 -2.24 4.63 6.79
C TYR A 368 -1.75 3.97 8.09
N ALA A 369 -0.50 4.24 8.47
CA ALA A 369 0.13 3.57 9.60
C ALA A 369 -0.58 3.92 10.94
N THR A 370 -1.09 5.14 11.06
CA THR A 370 -1.77 5.62 12.26
C THR A 370 -3.14 4.96 12.40
N ILE A 371 -3.95 5.01 11.36
CA ILE A 371 -5.29 4.41 11.33
C ILE A 371 -5.18 2.90 11.51
N TYR A 372 -4.26 2.25 10.79
CA TYR A 372 -4.00 0.81 10.89
C TYR A 372 -3.66 0.37 12.32
N THR A 373 -2.66 1.00 12.93
CA THR A 373 -2.23 0.60 14.29
C THR A 373 -3.26 0.94 15.35
N GLU A 374 -3.97 2.07 15.23
CA GLU A 374 -5.07 2.41 16.16
C GLU A 374 -6.23 1.42 16.03
N THR A 375 -6.59 1.05 14.81
CA THR A 375 -7.62 0.03 14.57
C THR A 375 -7.22 -1.32 15.18
N LEU A 376 -5.93 -1.67 15.13
CA LEU A 376 -5.41 -2.85 15.81
C LEU A 376 -5.45 -2.76 17.35
N SER A 377 -5.44 -1.58 18.00
CA SER A 377 -5.63 -1.52 19.47
C SER A 377 -7.03 -1.89 19.92
N PHE A 378 -8.03 -1.80 19.04
CA PHE A 378 -9.39 -2.14 19.41
C PHE A 378 -9.58 -3.65 19.58
N ILE A 379 -8.56 -4.45 19.23
CA ILE A 379 -8.57 -5.89 19.35
C ILE A 379 -8.26 -6.33 20.77
N LYS A 380 -9.26 -6.89 21.45
CA LYS A 380 -9.14 -7.40 22.82
C LYS A 380 -8.48 -8.77 22.91
N ASN A 381 -8.71 -9.63 21.91
CA ASN A 381 -8.14 -10.96 21.85
C ASN A 381 -6.90 -10.97 20.94
N PRO A 382 -5.68 -11.16 21.47
CA PRO A 382 -4.46 -11.20 20.66
C PRO A 382 -4.50 -12.23 19.52
N HIS A 383 -5.27 -13.31 19.64
CA HIS A 383 -5.43 -14.32 18.58
C HIS A 383 -6.26 -13.84 17.37
N HIS A 384 -6.87 -12.67 17.48
CA HIS A 384 -7.59 -12.04 16.38
C HIS A 384 -6.70 -11.08 15.58
N THR A 385 -5.50 -10.74 16.07
CA THR A 385 -4.63 -9.71 15.48
C THR A 385 -4.27 -9.99 14.02
N GLU A 386 -3.95 -11.23 13.65
CA GLU A 386 -3.62 -11.58 12.26
C GLU A 386 -4.82 -11.36 11.31
N THR A 387 -6.02 -11.75 11.76
CA THR A 387 -7.24 -11.59 10.95
C THR A 387 -7.70 -10.15 10.91
N ALA A 388 -7.55 -9.41 12.01
CA ALA A 388 -7.82 -7.99 12.07
C ALA A 388 -6.91 -7.21 11.11
N GLY A 389 -5.61 -7.48 11.13
CA GLY A 389 -4.64 -6.87 10.21
C GLY A 389 -5.00 -7.13 8.75
N ALA A 390 -5.39 -8.36 8.40
CA ALA A 390 -5.86 -8.70 7.07
C ALA A 390 -7.14 -7.96 6.68
N MET A 391 -8.14 -7.89 7.57
CA MET A 391 -9.37 -7.15 7.31
C MET A 391 -9.14 -5.65 7.11
N ILE A 392 -8.15 -5.06 7.79
CA ILE A 392 -7.74 -3.68 7.53
C ILE A 392 -7.10 -3.57 6.13
N VAL A 393 -6.20 -4.49 5.74
CA VAL A 393 -5.61 -4.51 4.38
C VAL A 393 -6.66 -4.70 3.29
N MET A 394 -7.77 -5.42 3.56
CA MET A 394 -8.89 -5.51 2.60
C MET A 394 -9.44 -4.13 2.23
N MET A 395 -9.34 -3.14 3.11
CA MET A 395 -9.84 -1.78 2.88
C MET A 395 -9.05 -1.01 1.83
N VAL A 396 -7.90 -1.54 1.37
CA VAL A 396 -7.17 -1.03 0.20
C VAL A 396 -8.04 -0.99 -1.07
N ILE A 397 -9.12 -1.78 -1.12
CA ILE A 397 -10.17 -1.71 -2.14
C ILE A 397 -10.79 -0.31 -2.31
N GLY A 398 -10.67 0.58 -1.31
CA GLY A 398 -11.02 1.99 -1.44
C GLY A 398 -10.33 2.67 -2.62
N GLY A 399 -9.10 2.26 -2.94
CA GLY A 399 -8.34 2.73 -4.10
C GLY A 399 -8.96 2.37 -5.46
N ALA A 400 -9.91 1.42 -5.51
CA ALA A 400 -10.68 1.13 -6.73
C ALA A 400 -11.97 1.96 -6.82
N PHE A 401 -12.55 2.34 -5.68
CA PHE A 401 -13.86 2.98 -5.62
C PHE A 401 -13.79 4.50 -5.75
N TRP A 402 -12.92 5.15 -4.97
CA TRP A 402 -12.86 6.61 -4.89
C TRP A 402 -12.35 7.30 -6.15
N PRO A 403 -11.38 6.74 -6.92
CA PRO A 403 -11.02 7.31 -8.21
C PRO A 403 -12.17 7.31 -9.22
N LEU A 404 -13.06 6.31 -9.17
CA LEU A 404 -14.25 6.27 -10.02
C LEU A 404 -15.25 7.35 -9.62
N ALA A 405 -15.49 7.52 -8.31
CA ALA A 405 -16.35 8.59 -7.80
C ALA A 405 -15.82 9.99 -8.18
N GLN A 406 -14.50 10.20 -8.07
CA GLN A 406 -13.85 11.44 -8.49
C GLN A 406 -13.96 11.66 -10.00
N GLY A 407 -13.72 10.62 -10.81
CA GLY A 407 -13.87 10.69 -12.26
C GLY A 407 -15.28 11.07 -12.68
N TRP A 408 -16.28 10.44 -12.08
CA TRP A 408 -17.69 10.76 -12.31
C TRP A 408 -18.02 12.21 -11.94
N LEU A 409 -17.51 12.72 -10.81
CA LEU A 409 -17.70 14.12 -10.44
C LEU A 409 -16.98 15.08 -11.41
N ALA A 410 -15.79 14.71 -11.91
CA ALA A 410 -15.08 15.48 -12.92
C ALA A 410 -15.90 15.59 -14.21
N ASP A 411 -16.50 14.49 -14.66
CA ASP A 411 -17.32 14.44 -15.87
C ASP A 411 -18.62 15.25 -15.70
N LEU A 412 -19.27 15.17 -14.54
CA LEU A 412 -20.48 15.94 -14.24
C LEU A 412 -20.24 17.44 -14.16
N THR A 413 -19.13 17.85 -13.54
CA THR A 413 -18.83 19.28 -13.30
C THR A 413 -18.07 19.91 -14.47
N GLY A 414 -17.49 19.11 -15.36
CA GLY A 414 -16.57 19.57 -16.40
C GLY A 414 -15.26 20.16 -15.86
N SER A 415 -15.00 20.06 -14.55
CA SER A 415 -13.84 20.67 -13.90
C SER A 415 -13.07 19.65 -13.08
N MET A 416 -11.81 19.45 -13.48
CA MET A 416 -10.92 18.54 -12.76
C MET A 416 -10.64 19.02 -11.34
N SER A 417 -10.52 20.33 -11.09
CA SER A 417 -10.30 20.88 -9.74
C SER A 417 -11.49 20.65 -8.81
N LEU A 418 -12.73 20.77 -9.31
CA LEU A 418 -13.94 20.49 -8.52
C LEU A 418 -14.08 19.01 -8.16
N SER A 419 -13.54 18.11 -8.98
CA SER A 419 -13.58 16.66 -8.70
C SER A 419 -12.95 16.29 -7.35
N PHE A 420 -11.94 17.04 -6.90
CA PHE A 420 -11.28 16.83 -5.61
C PHE A 420 -12.17 17.19 -4.41
N ALA A 421 -13.36 17.77 -4.61
CA ALA A 421 -14.34 17.94 -3.54
C ALA A 421 -14.78 16.60 -2.93
N VAL A 422 -14.65 15.49 -3.66
CA VAL A 422 -14.84 14.13 -3.12
C VAL A 422 -13.97 13.87 -1.88
N HIS A 423 -12.79 14.49 -1.81
CA HIS A 423 -11.87 14.35 -0.69
C HIS A 423 -12.35 15.02 0.60
N LEU A 424 -13.33 15.93 0.50
CA LEU A 424 -13.96 16.53 1.69
C LEU A 424 -14.54 15.46 2.63
N LEU A 425 -15.05 14.36 2.05
CA LEU A 425 -15.59 13.24 2.80
C LEU A 425 -14.48 12.37 3.41
N THR A 426 -13.40 12.14 2.67
CA THR A 426 -12.35 11.19 3.08
C THR A 426 -11.52 11.72 4.24
N PHE A 427 -11.03 12.96 4.19
CA PHE A 427 -10.33 13.51 5.35
C PHE A 427 -11.32 13.86 6.47
N GLY A 428 -12.58 14.18 6.16
CA GLY A 428 -13.62 14.37 7.16
C GLY A 428 -13.76 13.14 8.05
N ALA A 429 -13.77 11.95 7.44
CA ALA A 429 -13.75 10.69 8.16
C ALA A 429 -12.48 10.52 9.02
N MET A 430 -11.30 10.89 8.52
CA MET A 430 -10.04 10.83 9.29
C MET A 430 -10.01 11.80 10.47
N ALA A 431 -10.49 13.03 10.28
CA ALA A 431 -10.55 14.06 11.31
C ALA A 431 -11.52 13.66 12.42
N ILE A 432 -12.72 13.17 12.06
CA ILE A 432 -13.71 12.69 13.03
C ILE A 432 -13.16 11.48 13.79
N PHE A 433 -12.54 10.52 13.09
CA PHE A 433 -11.92 9.34 13.71
C PHE A 433 -10.85 9.76 14.73
N SER A 434 -9.92 10.61 14.31
CA SER A 434 -8.84 11.08 15.16
C SER A 434 -9.36 11.85 16.37
N TYR A 435 -10.29 12.78 16.15
CA TYR A 435 -10.89 13.57 17.22
C TYR A 435 -11.66 12.71 18.23
N HIS A 436 -12.45 11.76 17.74
CA HIS A 436 -13.24 10.85 18.58
C HIS A 436 -12.33 10.06 19.53
N TYR A 437 -11.28 9.42 19.02
CA TYR A 437 -10.38 8.59 19.83
C TYR A 437 -9.34 9.39 20.63
N ILE A 438 -9.11 10.68 20.32
CA ILE A 438 -8.42 11.61 21.23
C ILE A 438 -9.28 11.88 22.47
N LYS A 439 -10.59 12.09 22.30
CA LYS A 439 -11.53 12.37 23.41
C LYS A 439 -11.93 11.13 24.19
N HIS A 440 -12.03 10.00 23.50
CA HIS A 440 -12.44 8.72 24.05
C HIS A 440 -11.35 7.68 23.81
N PRO A 441 -10.19 7.81 24.49
CA PRO A 441 -9.09 6.87 24.30
C PRO A 441 -9.53 5.48 24.75
N VAL A 442 -9.45 4.51 23.83
CA VAL A 442 -9.71 3.12 24.17
C VAL A 442 -8.47 2.60 24.90
N LYS A 443 -8.60 2.27 26.19
CA LYS A 443 -7.51 1.61 26.92
C LYS A 443 -7.18 0.28 26.23
N SER A 444 -6.03 0.18 25.58
CA SER A 444 -5.54 -1.10 25.09
C SER A 444 -5.24 -1.99 26.30
N GLN A 445 -6.08 -2.99 26.57
CA GLN A 445 -5.89 -3.89 27.72
C GLN A 445 -4.64 -4.78 27.64
N LEU A 446 -3.91 -4.74 26.51
CA LEU A 446 -2.54 -5.26 26.41
C LEU A 446 -1.55 -4.54 27.35
N LEU A 447 -1.86 -3.31 27.80
CA LEU A 447 -1.08 -2.53 28.77
C LEU A 447 -1.27 -2.95 30.24
N GLY A 448 -2.08 -3.98 30.52
CA GLY A 448 -2.50 -4.38 31.87
C GLY A 448 -1.43 -4.90 32.84
N ALA A 449 -0.13 -4.66 32.61
CA ALA A 449 0.93 -5.18 33.48
C ALA A 449 2.08 -4.23 33.82
N SER A 450 2.08 -2.93 33.46
CA SER A 450 3.21 -2.07 33.86
C SER A 450 2.97 -0.56 34.02
N GLU A 451 1.73 -0.10 34.21
CA GLU A 451 1.47 1.29 34.62
C GLU A 451 1.37 1.43 36.15
N ASN A 452 2.42 0.99 36.83
CA ASN A 452 2.73 1.33 38.22
C ASN A 452 4.25 1.45 38.35
N VAL A 453 4.84 2.46 37.73
CA VAL A 453 6.08 3.08 38.21
C VAL A 453 5.99 4.55 37.82
N ASP A 454 6.10 5.40 38.83
CA ASP A 454 5.97 6.86 38.84
C ASP A 454 6.81 7.61 37.80
#